data_AF-A0A534SSM6-F1
#
_entry.id   AF-A0A534SSM6-F1
#
_cell.length_a   1.000
_cell.length_b   1.000
_cell.length_c   1.000
_cell.angle_alpha   90.00
_cell.angle_beta   90.00
_cell.angle_gamma   90.00
#
_symmetry.space_group_name_H-M   'P 1'
#
loop_
_entity.id
_entity.type
_entity.pdbx_description
1 polymer ?
#
loop_
_entity_poly.entity_id
_entity_poly.type
_entity_poly.pdbx_seq_one_letter_code
_entity_poly.pdbx_strand_id
1 'polypeptide(L)'
;MVRTRSHAASRLRLTVLLAALACRRGAQVTNPLPGAPPFDARLVAALAAAQHAGERPHTRHLRPDGSPLYTNRLALESSPYLRQHAHNPVDWYPWGDEAFEAAKRLERPVLLSVGYSTCHWCHVMEEESFEDEEIARYLNENYVAIKVDREERPDVDSLYMTAVQAMGSGGGWPMTVWLTPERQPFYGGTYFPPHDGERGVRTGFLTLLRTLKDAFDRQPSRVADAAADVAERVRRSVGPGGASGLPSAAVLHAAAREAAARFDAANGGADRVPKFPSGLPLRF
;
A
#
# COMPACT_ATOMS: atom_id res chain seq x y z
N MET A 1 -17.72 33.96 -66.51
CA MET A 1 -18.14 33.97 -65.09
C MET A 1 -17.90 32.57 -64.53
N VAL A 2 -16.72 32.32 -63.97
CA VAL A 2 -16.31 31.00 -63.45
C VAL A 2 -16.53 30.97 -61.94
N ARG A 3 -17.12 29.85 -61.51
CA ARG A 3 -17.44 29.42 -60.15
C ARG A 3 -16.27 29.52 -59.17
N THR A 4 -16.55 29.92 -57.93
CA THR A 4 -15.90 29.38 -56.72
C THR A 4 -16.83 29.45 -55.50
N ARG A 5 -17.48 28.34 -55.16
CA ARG A 5 -18.00 28.06 -53.81
C ARG A 5 -17.79 26.58 -53.55
N SER A 6 -16.87 26.22 -52.65
CA SER A 6 -16.88 25.00 -51.81
C SER A 6 -15.47 24.68 -51.29
N HIS A 7 -15.02 25.34 -50.22
CA HIS A 7 -13.82 24.90 -49.49
C HIS A 7 -13.99 24.89 -47.95
N ALA A 8 -15.09 25.40 -47.41
CA ALA A 8 -15.30 25.45 -45.96
C ALA A 8 -15.82 24.12 -45.36
N ALA A 9 -16.65 23.37 -46.09
CA ALA A 9 -17.30 22.17 -45.55
C ALA A 9 -16.39 20.92 -45.44
N SER A 10 -15.31 20.86 -46.23
CA SER A 10 -14.39 19.71 -46.26
C SER A 10 -13.39 19.73 -45.09
N ARG A 11 -12.99 20.92 -44.63
CA ARG A 11 -12.04 21.07 -43.50
C ARG A 11 -12.69 20.73 -42.17
N LEU A 12 -13.96 21.07 -41.96
CA LEU A 12 -14.66 20.79 -40.70
C LEU A 12 -14.89 19.28 -40.47
N ARG A 13 -15.12 18.49 -41.53
CA ARG A 13 -15.27 17.03 -41.43
C ARG A 13 -13.95 16.32 -41.13
N LEU A 14 -12.82 16.85 -41.60
CA LEU A 14 -11.50 16.27 -41.35
C LEU A 14 -11.02 16.53 -39.91
N THR A 15 -11.32 17.70 -39.35
CA THR A 15 -10.97 18.02 -37.94
C THR A 15 -11.81 17.23 -36.95
N VAL A 16 -13.09 16.98 -37.24
CA VAL A 16 -13.95 16.12 -36.40
C VAL A 16 -13.52 14.65 -36.48
N LEU A 17 -13.06 14.16 -37.63
CA LEU A 17 -12.50 12.80 -37.75
C LEU A 17 -11.16 12.65 -37.00
N LEU A 18 -10.28 13.65 -37.05
CA LEU A 18 -9.00 13.64 -36.32
C LEU A 18 -9.18 13.76 -34.80
N ALA A 19 -10.16 14.54 -34.33
CA ALA A 19 -10.52 14.58 -32.91
C ALA A 19 -11.15 13.25 -32.43
N ALA A 20 -11.98 12.61 -33.27
CA ALA A 20 -12.56 11.30 -32.97
C ALA A 20 -11.54 10.15 -33.01
N LEU A 21 -10.46 10.27 -33.79
CA LEU A 21 -9.33 9.32 -33.75
C LEU A 21 -8.36 9.59 -32.58
N ALA A 22 -8.20 10.83 -32.14
CA ALA A 22 -7.40 11.16 -30.96
C ALA A 22 -8.04 10.68 -29.64
N CYS A 23 -9.37 10.63 -29.57
CA CYS A 23 -10.09 10.06 -28.42
C CYS A 23 -10.04 8.52 -28.32
N ARG A 24 -9.51 7.80 -29.32
CA ARG A 24 -9.51 6.33 -29.34
C ARG A 24 -8.22 5.67 -28.83
N ARG A 25 -7.28 6.45 -28.30
CA ARG A 25 -6.10 5.94 -27.57
C ARG A 25 -6.22 6.10 -26.06
N GLY A 26 -7.45 6.17 -25.54
CA GLY A 26 -7.69 5.91 -24.12
C GLY A 26 -7.25 4.48 -23.84
N ALA A 27 -6.28 4.30 -22.95
CA ALA A 27 -5.94 3.00 -22.41
C ALA A 27 -7.25 2.29 -22.05
N GLN A 28 -7.47 1.11 -22.62
CA GLN A 28 -8.62 0.29 -22.26
C GLN A 28 -8.47 -0.09 -20.79
N VAL A 29 -9.04 0.71 -19.89
CA VAL A 29 -9.21 0.42 -18.45
C VAL A 29 -10.25 -0.69 -18.26
N THR A 30 -10.24 -1.70 -19.13
CA THR A 30 -11.36 -2.63 -19.34
C THR A 30 -11.03 -4.07 -19.02
N ASN A 31 -9.76 -4.40 -18.70
CA ASN A 31 -9.49 -5.73 -18.17
C ASN A 31 -9.77 -5.75 -16.68
N PRO A 32 -10.69 -6.62 -16.23
CA PRO A 32 -10.88 -6.82 -14.80
C PRO A 32 -9.59 -7.38 -14.21
N LEU A 33 -9.26 -6.91 -13.02
CA LEU A 33 -8.17 -7.49 -12.23
C LEU A 33 -8.49 -8.96 -11.92
N PRO A 34 -7.50 -9.85 -11.88
CA PRO A 34 -7.74 -11.28 -11.67
C PRO A 34 -8.50 -11.51 -10.37
N GLY A 35 -9.65 -12.18 -10.42
CA GLY A 35 -10.47 -12.48 -9.24
C GLY A 35 -11.27 -11.29 -8.67
N ALA A 36 -11.11 -10.08 -9.21
CA ALA A 36 -11.86 -8.91 -8.78
C ALA A 36 -13.17 -8.75 -9.57
N PRO A 37 -14.25 -8.24 -8.95
CA PRO A 37 -15.42 -7.79 -9.70
C PRO A 37 -15.06 -6.61 -10.61
N PRO A 38 -15.79 -6.40 -11.72
CA PRO A 38 -15.63 -5.21 -12.54
C PRO A 38 -15.84 -3.92 -11.74
N PHE A 39 -15.06 -2.89 -12.06
CA PHE A 39 -15.24 -1.56 -11.48
C PHE A 39 -16.55 -0.92 -11.92
N ASP A 40 -17.11 -0.08 -11.04
CA ASP A 40 -18.27 0.72 -11.41
C ASP A 40 -17.91 1.77 -12.48
N ALA A 41 -18.94 2.27 -13.16
CA ALA A 41 -18.76 3.21 -14.27
C ALA A 41 -18.06 4.52 -13.87
N ARG A 42 -18.22 4.96 -12.61
CA ARG A 42 -17.60 6.19 -12.10
C ARG A 42 -16.10 5.98 -11.94
N LEU A 43 -15.69 4.85 -11.36
CA LEU A 43 -14.28 4.52 -11.21
C LEU A 43 -13.61 4.29 -12.58
N VAL A 44 -14.26 3.57 -13.50
CA VAL A 44 -13.75 3.39 -14.87
C VAL A 44 -13.53 4.75 -15.56
N ALA A 45 -14.49 5.68 -15.44
CA ALA A 45 -14.36 7.02 -16.02
C ALA A 45 -13.22 7.82 -15.37
N ALA A 46 -13.05 7.75 -14.05
CA ALA A 46 -11.99 8.43 -13.33
C ALA A 46 -10.60 7.90 -13.76
N LEU A 47 -10.44 6.57 -13.83
CA LEU A 47 -9.20 5.93 -14.26
C LEU A 47 -8.86 6.25 -15.73
N ALA A 48 -9.87 6.31 -16.60
CA ALA A 48 -9.66 6.68 -18.00
C ALA A 48 -9.22 8.15 -18.16
N ALA A 49 -9.66 9.03 -17.25
CA ALA A 49 -9.27 10.45 -17.22
C ALA A 49 -7.89 10.66 -16.58
N ALA A 50 -7.48 9.79 -15.66
CA ALA A 50 -6.16 9.80 -15.04
C ALA A 50 -5.09 9.28 -16.01
N GLN A 51 -4.72 10.12 -16.98
CA GLN A 51 -3.57 9.88 -17.84
C GLN A 51 -2.37 10.69 -17.34
N HIS A 52 -1.39 10.00 -16.76
CA HIS A 52 -0.11 10.60 -16.38
C HIS A 52 0.84 10.61 -17.57
N ALA A 53 0.78 11.69 -18.36
CA ALA A 53 1.57 11.82 -19.58
C ALA A 53 3.08 11.70 -19.28
N GLY A 54 3.73 10.71 -19.90
CA GLY A 54 5.18 10.50 -19.81
C GLY A 54 5.63 9.52 -18.73
N GLU A 55 4.74 9.01 -17.89
CA GLU A 55 5.08 7.97 -16.92
C GLU A 55 5.05 6.58 -17.59
N ARG A 56 6.13 5.81 -17.41
CA ARG A 56 6.17 4.42 -17.86
C ARG A 56 5.47 3.54 -16.82
N PRO A 57 4.56 2.63 -17.24
CA PRO A 57 3.96 1.69 -16.31
C PRO A 57 5.02 0.85 -15.61
N HIS A 58 4.97 0.79 -14.28
CA HIS A 58 5.82 -0.08 -13.48
C HIS A 58 5.10 -1.40 -13.26
N THR A 59 5.26 -2.34 -14.18
CA THR A 59 4.67 -3.69 -14.13
C THR A 59 5.31 -4.58 -15.19
N ARG A 60 5.31 -5.91 -15.00
CA ARG A 60 5.64 -6.88 -16.06
C ARG A 60 4.45 -7.18 -16.98
N HIS A 61 3.24 -6.78 -16.58
CA HIS A 61 2.00 -7.07 -17.30
C HIS A 61 1.70 -6.03 -18.37
N LEU A 62 2.42 -6.08 -19.48
CA LEU A 62 2.25 -5.15 -20.61
C LEU A 62 1.52 -5.81 -21.78
N ARG A 63 0.65 -5.03 -22.43
CA ARG A 63 0.08 -5.39 -23.74
C ARG A 63 1.13 -5.22 -24.85
N PRO A 64 0.90 -5.80 -26.05
CA PRO A 64 1.82 -5.62 -27.19
C PRO A 64 2.07 -4.17 -27.60
N ASP A 65 1.18 -3.23 -27.25
CA ASP A 65 1.33 -1.80 -27.52
C ASP A 65 2.08 -1.04 -26.41
N GLY A 66 2.55 -1.74 -25.38
CA GLY A 66 3.25 -1.17 -24.22
C GLY A 66 2.33 -0.57 -23.15
N SER A 67 1.01 -0.64 -23.31
CA SER A 67 0.06 -0.22 -22.27
C SER A 67 -0.05 -1.27 -21.16
N PRO A 68 -0.36 -0.89 -19.91
CA PRO A 68 -0.47 -1.83 -18.80
C PRO A 68 -1.74 -2.68 -18.93
N LEU A 69 -1.62 -3.99 -18.75
CA LEU A 69 -2.72 -4.95 -18.79
C LEU A 69 -3.73 -4.70 -17.66
N TYR A 70 -3.22 -4.34 -16.48
CA TYR A 70 -3.97 -4.10 -15.25
C TYR A 70 -3.87 -2.65 -14.83
N THR A 71 -4.92 -2.12 -14.20
CA THR A 71 -4.91 -0.80 -13.58
C THR A 71 -5.90 -0.80 -12.41
N ASN A 72 -5.45 -0.38 -11.23
CA ASN A 72 -6.25 -0.31 -10.01
C ASN A 72 -6.43 1.16 -9.54
N ARG A 73 -7.07 1.36 -8.39
CA ARG A 73 -7.43 2.70 -7.86
C ARG A 73 -6.21 3.60 -7.62
N LEU A 74 -5.02 3.03 -7.39
CA LEU A 74 -3.82 3.81 -7.09
C LEU A 74 -3.34 4.66 -8.28
N ALA A 75 -3.85 4.44 -9.50
CA ALA A 75 -3.60 5.34 -10.63
C ALA A 75 -4.13 6.77 -10.38
N LEU A 76 -5.08 6.93 -9.45
CA LEU A 76 -5.68 8.21 -9.08
C LEU A 76 -4.90 8.98 -7.98
N GLU A 77 -3.91 8.34 -7.35
CA GLU A 77 -3.18 8.92 -6.22
C GLU A 77 -2.10 9.91 -6.67
N SER A 78 -1.74 10.85 -5.79
CA SER A 78 -0.63 11.79 -6.03
C SER A 78 0.74 11.17 -5.75
N SER A 79 0.83 10.28 -4.76
CA SER A 79 2.08 9.65 -4.36
C SER A 79 2.75 8.93 -5.54
N PRO A 80 4.00 9.27 -5.89
CA PRO A 80 4.77 8.50 -6.86
C PRO A 80 4.95 7.04 -6.43
N TYR A 81 5.09 6.76 -5.12
CA TYR A 81 5.19 5.41 -4.60
C TYR A 81 3.89 4.62 -4.80
N LEU A 82 2.72 5.18 -4.50
CA LEU A 82 1.44 4.49 -4.74
C LEU A 82 1.20 4.27 -6.24
N ARG A 83 1.54 5.26 -7.08
CA ARG A 83 1.41 5.12 -8.54
C ARG A 83 2.32 4.06 -9.15
N GLN A 84 3.47 3.75 -8.54
CA GLN A 84 4.28 2.59 -8.94
C GLN A 84 3.50 1.28 -8.81
N HIS A 85 2.53 1.19 -7.90
CA HIS A 85 1.69 0.01 -7.71
C HIS A 85 0.36 0.05 -8.48
N ALA A 86 0.14 1.08 -9.30
CA ALA A 86 -1.13 1.31 -10.00
C ALA A 86 -1.46 0.24 -11.04
N HIS A 87 -0.45 -0.51 -11.50
CA HIS A 87 -0.58 -1.50 -12.57
C HIS A 87 -0.38 -2.94 -12.12
N ASN A 88 -0.25 -3.15 -10.81
CA ASN A 88 -0.24 -4.49 -10.23
C ASN A 88 -1.61 -5.15 -10.43
N PRO A 89 -1.65 -6.49 -10.58
CA PRO A 89 -2.89 -7.26 -10.67
C PRO A 89 -3.72 -7.25 -9.36
N VAL A 90 -3.16 -6.79 -8.24
CA VAL A 90 -3.90 -6.62 -6.98
C VAL A 90 -4.84 -5.41 -7.06
N ASP A 91 -6.07 -5.59 -6.58
CA ASP A 91 -7.09 -4.55 -6.46
C ASP A 91 -6.83 -3.64 -5.26
N TRP A 92 -5.75 -2.87 -5.35
CA TRP A 92 -5.36 -1.95 -4.31
C TRP A 92 -6.37 -0.82 -4.12
N TYR A 93 -6.69 -0.55 -2.86
CA TYR A 93 -7.28 0.69 -2.39
C TYR A 93 -6.20 1.59 -1.77
N PRO A 94 -6.32 2.91 -1.91
CA PRO A 94 -5.61 3.82 -1.02
C PRO A 94 -6.19 3.71 0.40
N TRP A 95 -5.46 4.23 1.39
CA TRP A 95 -6.00 4.34 2.74
C TRP A 95 -7.17 5.33 2.81
N GLY A 96 -8.35 4.86 3.19
CA GLY A 96 -9.53 5.70 3.37
C GLY A 96 -10.75 4.92 3.83
N ASP A 97 -11.83 5.64 4.15
CA ASP A 97 -13.08 5.03 4.62
C ASP A 97 -13.66 4.06 3.57
N GLU A 98 -13.54 4.36 2.28
CA GLU A 98 -14.05 3.52 1.19
C GLU A 98 -13.58 2.06 1.30
N ALA A 99 -12.29 1.84 1.59
CA ALA A 99 -11.72 0.51 1.69
C ALA A 99 -12.30 -0.27 2.89
N PHE A 100 -12.47 0.39 4.04
CA PHE A 100 -13.03 -0.26 5.22
C PHE A 100 -14.53 -0.50 5.11
N GLU A 101 -15.28 0.40 4.47
CA GLU A 101 -16.70 0.17 4.16
C GLU A 101 -16.87 -0.94 3.12
N ALA A 102 -15.95 -1.08 2.16
CA ALA A 102 -15.89 -2.25 1.29
C ALA A 102 -15.61 -3.53 2.07
N ALA A 103 -14.66 -3.51 3.01
CA ALA A 103 -14.31 -4.66 3.84
C ALA A 103 -15.51 -5.14 4.69
N LYS A 104 -16.27 -4.20 5.27
CA LYS A 104 -17.52 -4.50 6.01
C LYS A 104 -18.58 -5.10 5.11
N ARG A 105 -18.86 -4.46 3.97
CA ARG A 105 -19.90 -4.91 3.01
C ARG A 105 -19.60 -6.30 2.44
N LEU A 106 -18.32 -6.59 2.19
CA LEU A 106 -17.87 -7.85 1.64
C LEU A 106 -17.57 -8.91 2.72
N GLU A 107 -17.66 -8.55 4.00
CA GLU A 107 -17.31 -9.40 5.14
C GLU A 107 -15.89 -10.00 5.01
N ARG A 108 -14.93 -9.16 4.61
CA ARG A 108 -13.54 -9.60 4.32
C ARG A 108 -12.54 -8.86 5.22
N PRO A 109 -11.48 -9.55 5.66
CA PRO A 109 -10.38 -8.89 6.34
C PRO A 109 -9.67 -7.92 5.39
N VAL A 110 -8.97 -6.95 5.98
CA VAL A 110 -8.13 -6.00 5.26
C VAL A 110 -6.69 -6.47 5.31
N LEU A 111 -6.02 -6.47 4.15
CA LEU A 111 -4.56 -6.56 4.07
C LEU A 111 -4.00 -5.15 3.90
N LEU A 112 -3.33 -4.63 4.92
CA LEU A 112 -2.62 -3.34 4.86
C LEU A 112 -1.15 -3.57 4.51
N SER A 113 -0.67 -2.95 3.43
CA SER A 113 0.74 -2.95 3.03
C SER A 113 1.30 -1.52 3.00
N VAL A 114 2.17 -1.21 3.96
CA VAL A 114 2.83 0.09 4.09
C VAL A 114 4.27 0.01 3.57
N GLY A 115 4.67 0.99 2.76
CA GLY A 115 6.03 1.13 2.26
C GLY A 115 6.36 2.58 1.88
N TYR A 116 7.46 2.77 1.17
CA TYR A 116 7.92 4.08 0.69
C TYR A 116 8.86 3.91 -0.50
N SER A 117 9.08 5.00 -1.24
CA SER A 117 9.77 5.00 -2.55
C SER A 117 11.20 4.41 -2.55
N THR A 118 11.96 4.57 -1.47
CA THR A 118 13.36 4.14 -1.35
C THR A 118 13.56 2.83 -0.56
N CYS A 119 12.47 2.11 -0.29
CA CYS A 119 12.48 0.84 0.43
C CYS A 119 12.85 -0.34 -0.47
N HIS A 120 14.06 -0.89 -0.35
CA HIS A 120 14.50 -2.03 -1.15
C HIS A 120 13.56 -3.25 -1.04
N TRP A 121 13.25 -3.69 0.19
CA TRP A 121 12.41 -4.86 0.39
C TRP A 121 10.95 -4.67 -0.04
N CYS A 122 10.49 -3.41 -0.14
CA CYS A 122 9.16 -3.11 -0.64
C CYS A 122 9.07 -3.41 -2.14
N HIS A 123 10.11 -3.04 -2.90
CA HIS A 123 10.25 -3.38 -4.32
C HIS A 123 10.41 -4.90 -4.52
N VAL A 124 11.18 -5.57 -3.67
CA VAL A 124 11.32 -7.04 -3.74
C VAL A 124 9.97 -7.74 -3.51
N MET A 125 9.21 -7.36 -2.48
CA MET A 125 7.91 -7.97 -2.21
C MET A 125 6.87 -7.64 -3.30
N GLU A 126 6.96 -6.45 -3.89
CA GLU A 126 6.15 -6.05 -5.03
C GLU A 126 6.37 -6.99 -6.21
N GLU A 127 7.62 -7.15 -6.64
CA GLU A 127 7.99 -7.94 -7.81
C GLU A 127 7.69 -9.43 -7.61
N GLU A 128 7.99 -9.96 -6.43
CA GLU A 128 7.83 -11.38 -6.12
C GLU A 128 6.38 -11.78 -5.79
N SER A 129 5.61 -10.90 -5.12
CA SER A 129 4.28 -11.26 -4.59
C SER A 129 3.13 -10.44 -5.17
N PHE A 130 3.25 -9.12 -5.31
CA PHE A 130 2.13 -8.27 -5.73
C PHE A 130 1.95 -8.19 -7.24
N GLU A 131 2.98 -8.54 -8.02
CA GLU A 131 2.89 -8.75 -9.47
C GLU A 131 2.52 -10.20 -9.83
N ASP A 132 2.48 -11.12 -8.88
CA ASP A 132 2.09 -12.52 -9.13
C ASP A 132 0.57 -12.65 -9.28
N GLU A 133 0.10 -13.22 -10.39
CA GLU A 133 -1.33 -13.30 -10.70
C GLU A 133 -2.09 -14.34 -9.84
N GLU A 134 -1.42 -15.37 -9.32
CA GLU A 134 -2.03 -16.34 -8.40
C GLU A 134 -2.28 -15.67 -7.04
N ILE A 135 -1.26 -15.01 -6.50
CA ILE A 135 -1.36 -14.27 -5.24
C ILE A 135 -2.37 -13.12 -5.37
N ALA A 136 -2.30 -12.35 -6.45
CA ALA A 136 -3.23 -11.25 -6.68
C ALA A 136 -4.67 -11.72 -6.82
N ARG A 137 -4.92 -12.83 -7.54
CA ARG A 137 -6.25 -13.44 -7.60
C ARG A 137 -6.76 -13.81 -6.22
N TYR A 138 -5.94 -14.50 -5.42
CA TYR A 138 -6.32 -14.89 -4.08
C TYR A 138 -6.62 -13.68 -3.19
N LEU A 139 -5.81 -12.62 -3.26
CA LEU A 139 -6.06 -11.36 -2.57
C LEU A 139 -7.39 -10.73 -3.00
N ASN A 140 -7.61 -10.59 -4.30
CA ASN A 140 -8.79 -9.95 -4.87
C ASN A 140 -10.09 -10.73 -4.60
N GLU A 141 -10.01 -12.02 -4.31
CA GLU A 141 -11.14 -12.88 -3.94
C GLU A 141 -11.38 -12.94 -2.42
N ASN A 142 -10.36 -12.73 -1.58
CA ASN A 142 -10.44 -12.97 -0.12
C ASN A 142 -10.19 -11.76 0.79
N TYR A 143 -9.57 -10.70 0.30
CA TYR A 143 -9.17 -9.52 1.09
C TYR A 143 -9.61 -8.20 0.47
N VAL A 144 -9.74 -7.15 1.28
CA VAL A 144 -9.61 -5.78 0.77
C VAL A 144 -8.17 -5.34 0.98
N ALA A 145 -7.43 -5.16 -0.11
CA ALA A 145 -6.01 -4.82 -0.05
C ALA A 145 -5.82 -3.30 -0.06
N ILE A 146 -5.10 -2.76 0.93
CA ILE A 146 -4.81 -1.34 1.06
C ILE A 146 -3.30 -1.11 0.95
N LYS A 147 -2.90 -0.17 0.08
CA LYS A 147 -1.51 0.28 -0.05
C LYS A 147 -1.37 1.66 0.60
N VAL A 148 -0.29 1.85 1.37
CA VAL A 148 0.00 3.12 2.03
C VAL A 148 1.43 3.56 1.76
N ASP A 149 1.56 4.82 1.37
CA ASP A 149 2.82 5.53 1.39
C ASP A 149 3.06 6.10 2.78
N ARG A 150 4.11 5.62 3.44
CA ARG A 150 4.56 6.13 4.73
C ARG A 150 4.92 7.62 4.68
N GLU A 151 5.46 8.09 3.56
CA GLU A 151 5.92 9.47 3.41
C GLU A 151 4.74 10.45 3.42
N GLU A 152 3.58 10.01 2.92
CA GLU A 152 2.32 10.77 2.99
C GLU A 152 1.53 10.50 4.28
N ARG A 153 1.59 9.28 4.84
CA ARG A 153 0.83 8.83 6.02
C ARG A 153 1.71 8.26 7.14
N PRO A 154 2.59 9.09 7.75
CA PRO A 154 3.45 8.65 8.85
C PRO A 154 2.65 8.31 10.12
N ASP A 155 1.42 8.82 10.24
CA ASP A 155 0.46 8.52 11.31
C ASP A 155 0.00 7.05 11.25
N VAL A 156 -0.41 6.58 10.07
CA VAL A 156 -0.83 5.20 9.84
C VAL A 156 0.36 4.26 10.02
N ASP A 157 1.50 4.61 9.45
CA ASP A 157 2.73 3.84 9.59
C ASP A 157 3.12 3.64 11.07
N SER A 158 3.21 4.73 11.84
CA SER A 158 3.67 4.67 13.23
C SER A 158 2.74 3.83 14.12
N LEU A 159 1.42 3.94 13.90
CA LEU A 159 0.42 3.17 14.62
C LEU A 159 0.58 1.67 14.36
N TYR A 160 0.62 1.26 13.10
CA TYR A 160 0.69 -0.15 12.75
C TYR A 160 2.09 -0.75 12.94
N MET A 161 3.15 0.06 12.87
CA MET A 161 4.49 -0.37 13.26
C MET A 161 4.55 -0.73 14.74
N THR A 162 3.91 0.08 15.59
CA THR A 162 3.78 -0.23 17.02
C THR A 162 2.99 -1.53 17.23
N ALA A 163 1.94 -1.77 16.44
CA ALA A 163 1.18 -3.02 16.49
C ALA A 163 2.02 -4.24 16.10
N VAL A 164 2.77 -4.16 14.99
CA VAL A 164 3.66 -5.22 14.53
C VAL A 164 4.76 -5.53 15.56
N GLN A 165 5.33 -4.49 16.18
CA GLN A 165 6.28 -4.64 17.28
C GLN A 165 5.66 -5.30 18.52
N ALA A 166 4.42 -4.93 18.86
CA ALA A 166 3.70 -5.53 19.99
C ALA A 166 3.35 -7.02 19.79
N MET A 167 3.27 -7.47 18.53
CA MET A 167 3.11 -8.88 18.15
C MET A 167 4.44 -9.66 18.16
N GLY A 168 5.57 -9.02 18.48
CA GLY A 168 6.88 -9.66 18.57
C GLY A 168 7.66 -9.70 17.25
N SER A 169 7.18 -9.04 16.19
CA SER A 169 7.98 -8.80 15.00
C SER A 169 8.94 -7.63 15.26
N GLY A 170 10.19 -7.72 14.80
CA GLY A 170 11.21 -6.66 15.01
C GLY A 170 10.86 -5.31 14.38
N GLY A 171 9.80 -5.25 13.56
CA GLY A 171 9.41 -4.09 12.78
C GLY A 171 10.29 -3.89 11.54
N GLY A 172 9.86 -3.02 10.65
CA GLY A 172 10.54 -2.73 9.38
C GLY A 172 9.57 -2.67 8.20
N TRP A 173 10.12 -2.39 7.02
CA TRP A 173 9.37 -2.29 5.76
C TRP A 173 9.85 -3.33 4.75
N PRO A 174 8.96 -3.87 3.89
CA PRO A 174 7.53 -3.58 3.80
C PRO A 174 6.82 -4.05 5.06
N MET A 175 5.85 -3.27 5.52
CA MET A 175 5.05 -3.63 6.69
C MET A 175 3.71 -4.16 6.19
N THR A 176 3.42 -5.43 6.49
CA THR A 176 2.19 -6.10 6.08
C THR A 176 1.38 -6.48 7.31
N VAL A 177 0.14 -6.01 7.40
CA VAL A 177 -0.72 -6.15 8.57
C VAL A 177 -2.11 -6.60 8.16
N TRP A 178 -2.65 -7.57 8.87
CA TRP A 178 -4.03 -8.03 8.69
C TRP A 178 -4.92 -7.37 9.72
N LEU A 179 -5.96 -6.69 9.24
CA LEU A 179 -6.90 -5.92 10.05
C LEU A 179 -8.31 -6.50 9.92
N THR A 180 -9.09 -6.36 10.99
CA THR A 180 -10.55 -6.47 10.91
C THR A 180 -11.14 -5.28 10.11
N PRO A 181 -12.39 -5.37 9.62
CA PRO A 181 -13.08 -4.24 8.99
C PRO A 181 -13.17 -2.99 9.89
N GLU A 182 -13.04 -3.15 11.22
CA GLU A 182 -12.99 -2.10 12.23
C GLU A 182 -11.58 -1.51 12.46
N ARG A 183 -10.63 -1.81 11.56
CA ARG A 183 -9.24 -1.33 11.58
C ARG A 183 -8.36 -1.94 12.67
N GLN A 184 -8.81 -3.00 13.34
CA GLN A 184 -8.08 -3.60 14.44
C GLN A 184 -7.07 -4.64 13.92
N PRO A 185 -5.77 -4.50 14.22
CA PRO A 185 -4.76 -5.43 13.73
C PRO A 185 -4.78 -6.75 14.53
N PHE A 186 -4.84 -7.89 13.84
CA PHE A 186 -4.82 -9.22 14.47
C PHE A 186 -3.61 -10.08 14.08
N TYR A 187 -2.88 -9.69 13.04
CA TYR A 187 -1.61 -10.30 12.65
C TYR A 187 -0.78 -9.28 11.88
N GLY A 188 0.55 -9.40 11.91
CA GLY A 188 1.42 -8.53 11.14
C GLY A 188 2.87 -8.94 11.16
N GLY A 189 3.61 -8.47 10.17
CA GLY A 189 5.03 -8.70 10.02
C GLY A 189 5.62 -7.82 8.94
N THR A 190 6.83 -8.16 8.53
CA THR A 190 7.60 -7.40 7.55
C THR A 190 7.48 -8.02 6.15
N TYR A 191 8.61 -8.26 5.49
CA TYR A 191 8.70 -9.04 4.27
C TYR A 191 8.26 -10.51 4.48
N PHE A 192 7.46 -11.01 3.54
CA PHE A 192 7.09 -12.42 3.41
C PHE A 192 7.41 -12.88 1.98
N PRO A 193 8.18 -13.97 1.78
CA PRO A 193 8.42 -14.52 0.45
C PRO A 193 7.14 -15.15 -0.11
N PRO A 194 6.96 -15.22 -1.44
CA PRO A 194 5.68 -15.59 -2.04
C PRO A 194 5.24 -17.02 -1.69
N HIS A 195 6.15 -18.00 -1.75
CA HIS A 195 5.84 -19.42 -1.57
C HIS A 195 6.66 -20.10 -0.44
N ASP A 196 6.17 -21.25 0.00
CA ASP A 196 6.77 -22.04 1.08
C ASP A 196 8.20 -22.49 0.72
N GLY A 197 9.12 -22.43 1.69
CA GLY A 197 10.52 -22.84 1.52
C GLY A 197 11.43 -21.77 0.90
N GLU A 198 10.87 -20.72 0.33
CA GLU A 198 11.65 -19.62 -0.23
C GLU A 198 12.32 -18.77 0.84
N ARG A 199 13.52 -18.24 0.53
CA ARG A 199 14.33 -17.40 1.43
C ARG A 199 14.49 -17.98 2.86
N GLY A 200 14.43 -19.31 2.99
CA GLY A 200 14.62 -20.04 4.23
C GLY A 200 13.43 -20.03 5.19
N VAL A 201 12.26 -19.52 4.80
CA VAL A 201 11.05 -19.57 5.65
C VAL A 201 10.24 -20.83 5.34
N ARG A 202 9.58 -21.39 6.37
CA ARG A 202 8.73 -22.57 6.20
C ARG A 202 7.43 -22.24 5.45
N THR A 203 6.88 -21.05 5.69
CA THR A 203 5.54 -20.65 5.22
C THR A 203 5.67 -19.36 4.43
N GLY A 204 5.28 -19.41 3.16
CA GLY A 204 5.22 -18.27 2.25
C GLY A 204 3.95 -17.45 2.42
N PHE A 205 3.92 -16.33 1.72
CA PHE A 205 2.86 -15.34 1.77
C PHE A 205 1.51 -15.91 1.33
N LEU A 206 1.47 -16.70 0.27
CA LEU A 206 0.21 -17.31 -0.19
C LEU A 206 -0.40 -18.28 0.84
N THR A 207 0.43 -19.12 1.46
CA THR A 207 -0.01 -20.04 2.52
C THR A 207 -0.46 -19.27 3.77
N LEU A 208 0.24 -18.19 4.11
CA LEU A 208 -0.13 -17.30 5.20
C LEU A 208 -1.48 -16.61 4.95
N LEU A 209 -1.70 -16.09 3.73
CA LEU A 209 -2.98 -15.52 3.30
C LEU A 209 -4.11 -16.53 3.44
N ARG A 210 -3.90 -17.80 3.04
CA ARG A 210 -4.92 -18.85 3.21
C ARG A 210 -5.22 -19.13 4.68
N THR A 211 -4.19 -19.23 5.49
CA THR A 211 -4.30 -19.53 6.92
C THR A 211 -5.04 -18.44 7.69
N LEU A 212 -4.72 -17.17 7.43
CA LEU A 212 -5.34 -16.03 8.12
C LEU A 212 -6.78 -15.79 7.65
N LYS A 213 -7.10 -16.07 6.38
CA LYS A 213 -8.49 -16.03 5.89
C LYS A 213 -9.34 -17.11 6.55
N ASP A 214 -8.83 -18.34 6.61
CA ASP A 214 -9.53 -19.45 7.28
C ASP A 214 -9.78 -19.14 8.77
N ALA A 215 -8.79 -18.59 9.46
CA ALA A 215 -8.95 -18.15 10.84
C ALA A 215 -10.00 -17.03 10.99
N PHE A 216 -10.01 -16.05 10.09
CA PHE A 216 -11.00 -14.98 10.07
C PHE A 216 -12.43 -15.51 9.91
N ASP A 217 -12.64 -16.45 8.99
CA ASP A 217 -13.97 -16.99 8.69
C ASP A 217 -14.46 -17.99 9.74
N ARG A 218 -13.57 -18.87 10.19
CA ARG A 218 -13.94 -20.04 11.01
C ARG A 218 -13.68 -19.86 12.49
N GLN A 219 -12.85 -18.89 12.88
CA GLN A 219 -12.46 -18.63 14.26
C GLN A 219 -12.59 -17.13 14.60
N PRO A 220 -13.74 -16.49 14.35
CA PRO A 220 -13.90 -15.03 14.53
C PRO A 220 -13.66 -14.58 15.98
N SER A 221 -13.99 -15.41 16.98
CA SER A 221 -13.67 -15.11 18.39
C SER A 221 -12.17 -15.02 18.63
N ARG A 222 -11.39 -15.96 18.07
CA ARG A 222 -9.93 -15.97 18.20
C ARG A 222 -9.31 -14.76 17.53
N VAL A 223 -9.83 -14.33 16.38
CA VAL A 223 -9.38 -13.11 15.69
C VAL A 223 -9.72 -11.87 16.52
N ALA A 224 -10.92 -11.79 17.09
CA ALA A 224 -11.32 -10.69 17.96
C ALA A 224 -10.44 -10.62 19.23
N ASP A 225 -10.14 -11.75 19.86
CA ASP A 225 -9.27 -11.83 21.03
C ASP A 225 -7.84 -11.37 20.69
N ALA A 226 -7.29 -11.82 19.56
CA ALA A 226 -5.98 -11.39 19.08
C ALA A 226 -5.95 -9.89 18.79
N ALA A 227 -6.99 -9.37 18.12
CA ALA A 227 -7.13 -7.95 17.82
C ALA A 227 -7.21 -7.10 19.11
N ALA A 228 -7.96 -7.56 20.11
CA ALA A 228 -8.11 -6.89 21.40
C ALA A 228 -6.81 -6.86 22.19
N ASP A 229 -6.06 -7.97 22.24
CA ASP A 229 -4.75 -8.05 22.90
C ASP A 229 -3.74 -7.09 22.26
N VAL A 230 -3.65 -7.08 20.93
CA VAL A 230 -2.75 -6.16 20.21
C VAL A 230 -3.15 -4.71 20.46
N ALA A 231 -4.44 -4.39 20.37
CA ALA A 231 -4.94 -3.03 20.62
C ALA A 231 -4.60 -2.57 22.05
N GLU A 232 -4.69 -3.46 23.04
CA GLU A 232 -4.32 -3.16 24.42
C GLU A 232 -2.81 -2.91 24.58
N ARG A 233 -1.97 -3.73 23.95
CA ARG A 233 -0.51 -3.52 23.96
C ARG A 233 -0.13 -2.20 23.28
N VAL A 234 -0.76 -1.88 22.15
CA VAL A 234 -0.55 -0.59 21.45
C VAL A 234 -0.99 0.58 22.34
N ARG A 235 -2.15 0.49 23.00
CA ARG A 235 -2.60 1.54 23.95
C ARG A 235 -1.61 1.76 25.08
N ARG A 236 -0.97 0.71 25.61
CA ARG A 236 0.07 0.87 26.64
C ARG A 236 1.35 1.50 26.11
N SER A 237 1.70 1.26 24.84
CA SER A 237 2.90 1.81 24.20
C SER A 237 2.74 3.23 23.65
N VAL A 238 1.51 3.63 23.31
CA VAL A 238 1.17 4.94 22.73
C VAL A 238 0.47 5.86 23.74
N GLY A 239 -0.15 5.30 24.76
CA GLY A 239 -0.84 6.06 25.81
C GLY A 239 0.13 7.00 26.53
N PRO A 240 -0.38 8.12 27.07
CA PRO A 240 0.44 9.01 27.88
C PRO A 240 1.01 8.18 29.03
N GLY A 241 2.34 8.01 29.04
CA GLY A 241 3.03 7.55 30.23
C GLY A 241 2.55 8.45 31.37
N GLY A 242 2.13 7.86 32.50
CA GLY A 242 1.45 8.54 33.60
C GLY A 242 2.29 9.60 34.35
N ALA A 243 3.15 10.34 33.66
CA ALA A 243 3.84 11.51 34.16
C ALA A 243 2.97 12.76 33.95
N SER A 244 2.23 13.13 34.99
CA SER A 244 1.73 14.51 35.09
C SER A 244 2.90 15.44 35.46
N GLY A 245 3.52 16.07 34.47
CA GLY A 245 4.56 17.09 34.68
C GLY A 245 5.71 17.04 33.67
N LEU A 246 6.44 18.16 33.55
CA LEU A 246 7.67 18.19 32.76
C LEU A 246 8.73 17.26 33.37
N PRO A 247 9.54 16.57 32.55
CA PRO A 247 10.66 15.78 33.05
C PRO A 247 11.62 16.66 33.85
N SER A 248 12.14 16.13 34.95
CA SER A 248 13.12 16.85 35.77
C SER A 248 14.43 17.08 35.01
N ALA A 249 15.20 18.10 35.41
CA ALA A 249 16.52 18.35 34.84
C ALA A 249 17.44 17.11 34.90
N ALA A 250 17.32 16.28 35.93
CA ALA A 250 18.07 15.03 36.06
C ALA A 250 17.74 14.03 34.94
N VAL A 251 16.46 13.91 34.56
CA VAL A 251 16.00 13.05 33.45
C VAL A 251 16.53 13.59 32.13
N LEU A 252 16.45 14.90 31.90
CA LEU A 252 16.97 15.53 30.68
C LEU A 252 18.49 15.34 30.54
N HIS A 253 19.25 15.50 31.63
CA HIS A 253 20.69 15.25 31.61
C HIS A 253 21.04 13.78 31.37
N ALA A 254 20.26 12.84 31.93
CA ALA A 254 20.45 11.42 31.67
C ALA A 254 20.21 11.08 30.19
N ALA A 255 19.09 11.56 29.62
CA ALA A 255 18.78 11.39 28.21
C ALA A 255 19.86 11.99 27.30
N ALA A 256 20.37 13.18 27.61
CA ALA A 256 21.44 13.83 26.85
C ALA A 256 22.75 13.03 26.88
N ARG A 257 23.16 12.49 28.04
CA ARG A 257 24.35 11.63 28.14
C ARG A 257 24.19 10.35 27.34
N GLU A 258 23.00 9.75 27.38
CA GLU A 258 22.73 8.50 26.67
C GLU A 258 22.68 8.71 25.15
N ALA A 259 22.11 9.82 24.68
CA ALA A 259 22.17 10.22 23.27
C ALA A 259 23.62 10.48 22.82
N ALA A 260 24.42 11.19 23.62
CA ALA A 260 25.83 11.45 23.33
C ALA A 260 26.65 10.15 23.27
N ALA A 261 26.39 9.18 24.16
CA ALA A 261 27.07 7.89 24.17
C ALA A 261 26.76 7.04 22.93
N ARG A 262 25.58 7.21 22.34
CA ARG A 262 25.15 6.51 21.11
C ARG A 262 25.45 7.28 19.83
N PHE A 263 26.11 8.44 19.90
CA PHE A 263 26.44 9.21 18.72
C PHE A 263 27.69 8.63 18.05
N ASP A 264 27.56 8.24 16.78
CA ASP A 264 28.71 7.86 15.98
C ASP A 264 29.42 9.13 15.49
N ALA A 265 30.53 9.48 16.13
CA ALA A 265 31.33 10.64 15.76
C ALA A 265 32.04 10.53 14.40
N ALA A 266 32.24 9.31 13.88
CA ALA A 266 32.92 9.09 12.61
C ALA A 266 31.97 9.24 11.42
N ASN A 267 30.77 8.66 11.50
CA ASN A 267 29.82 8.60 10.39
C ASN A 267 28.53 9.40 10.63
N GLY A 268 28.37 10.06 11.78
CA GLY A 268 27.17 10.80 12.16
C GLY A 268 25.97 9.90 12.50
N GLY A 269 24.98 10.46 13.21
CA GLY A 269 23.78 9.73 13.64
C GLY A 269 24.05 8.73 14.77
N ALA A 270 23.18 7.73 14.91
CA ALA A 270 23.32 6.69 15.94
C ALA A 270 24.45 5.69 15.60
N ASP A 271 25.05 5.09 16.61
CA ASP A 271 26.09 4.05 16.57
C ASP A 271 25.59 2.67 16.13
N ARG A 272 24.30 2.53 15.85
CA ARG A 272 23.67 1.30 15.36
C ARG A 272 23.56 1.29 13.84
N VAL A 273 23.84 0.12 13.27
CA VAL A 273 23.60 -0.18 11.85
C VAL A 273 22.33 -1.02 11.69
N PRO A 274 21.57 -0.86 10.59
CA PRO A 274 21.73 0.18 9.55
C PRO A 274 21.26 1.57 10.01
N LYS A 275 21.91 2.62 9.51
CA LYS A 275 21.54 4.01 9.81
C LYS A 275 20.45 4.47 8.86
N PHE A 276 19.23 4.58 9.36
CA PHE A 276 18.10 5.11 8.59
C PHE A 276 17.79 6.56 9.00
N PRO A 277 17.44 7.44 8.04
CA PRO A 277 16.86 8.73 8.36
C PRO A 277 15.59 8.50 9.16
N SER A 278 15.68 8.72 10.47
CA SER A 278 14.55 8.67 11.38
C SER A 278 14.55 9.99 12.16
N GLY A 279 13.36 10.47 12.52
CA GLY A 279 13.29 11.51 13.54
C GLY A 279 14.00 11.01 14.81
N LEU A 280 14.61 11.92 15.57
CA LEU A 280 15.17 11.59 16.88
C LEU A 280 14.08 10.87 17.70
N PRO A 281 14.27 9.60 18.11
CA PRO A 281 13.26 8.86 18.85
C PRO A 281 13.28 9.28 20.34
N LEU A 282 13.27 10.59 20.59
CA LEU A 282 13.16 11.17 21.92
C LEU A 282 11.68 11.33 22.23
N ARG A 283 11.15 10.42 23.05
CA ARG A 283 9.84 10.59 23.70
C ARG A 283 10.10 11.12 25.12
N PHE A 284 9.50 12.26 25.46
CA PHE A 284 9.52 12.84 26.80
C PHE A 284 8.18 12.61 27.48
#